data_AF-A0A7W8PLB3-F1
#
_entry.id   AF-A0A7W8PLB3-F1
#
_cell.length_a   1.000
_cell.length_b   1.000
_cell.length_c   1.000
_cell.angle_alpha   90.00
_cell.angle_beta   90.00
_cell.angle_gamma   90.00
#
_symmetry.space_group_name_H-M   'P 1'
#
loop_
_entity.id
_entity.type
_entity.pdbx_description
1 polymer ?
#
loop_
_entity_poly.entity_id
_entity_poly.type
_entity_poly.pdbx_seq_one_letter_code
_entity_poly.pdbx_strand_id
1 'polypeptide(L)' 'MELQPAQSSRRFLTTDELAERLNVRARSIHKRYSQTGAYFSVRPVKLPNRRLCWPLDAVEQLTGAAA' A
#
# COMPACT_ATOMS: atom_id res chain seq x y z
N MET A 1 -9.56 5.41 20.72
CA MET A 1 -8.09 5.26 20.68
C MET A 1 -7.73 4.94 19.25
N GLU A 2 -7.67 5.97 18.41
CA GLU A 2 -7.36 5.83 16.98
C GLU A 2 -6.23 6.82 16.70
N LEU A 3 -5.00 6.34 16.90
CA LEU A 3 -3.80 7.10 16.63
C LEU A 3 -3.62 7.17 15.11
N GLN A 4 -4.20 8.18 14.48
CA GLN A 4 -3.91 8.51 13.08
C GLN A 4 -2.49 9.11 13.00
N PRO A 5 -1.51 8.43 12.39
CA PRO A 5 -0.20 9.03 12.22
C PRO A 5 -0.27 10.11 11.13
N ALA A 6 0.20 11.30 11.48
CA ALA A 6 0.34 12.46 10.63
C ALA A 6 0.86 12.11 9.21
N GLN A 7 0.05 12.44 8.21
CA GLN A 7 0.31 12.30 6.77
C GLN A 7 1.26 13.42 6.32
N SER A 8 2.52 13.36 6.75
CA SER A 8 3.54 14.34 6.34
C SER A 8 4.56 13.64 5.44
N SER A 9 4.44 13.87 4.12
CA SER A 9 5.52 13.70 3.13
C SER A 9 5.99 12.26 2.78
N ARG A 10 5.25 11.21 3.14
CA ARG A 10 5.67 9.82 2.82
C ARG A 10 5.37 9.46 1.36
N ARG A 11 6.41 9.40 0.52
CA ARG A 11 6.34 8.91 -0.87
C ARG A 11 6.01 7.42 -1.00
N PHE A 12 6.06 6.68 0.10
CA PHE A 12 5.78 5.25 0.15
C PHE A 12 4.89 4.91 1.35
N LEU A 13 3.91 4.05 1.12
CA LEU A 13 3.00 3.46 2.09
C LEU A 13 3.45 2.06 2.50
N THR A 14 3.11 1.68 3.72
CA THR A 14 3.20 0.27 4.12
C THR A 14 1.97 -0.51 3.64
N THR A 15 2.06 -1.85 3.61
CA THR A 15 0.89 -2.69 3.25
C THR A 15 -0.28 -2.47 4.18
N ASP A 16 -0.02 -2.13 5.45
CA ASP A 16 -1.05 -1.88 6.45
C ASP A 16 -1.80 -0.58 6.14
N GLU A 17 -1.10 0.52 5.91
CA GLU A 17 -1.73 1.79 5.51
C GLU A 17 -2.45 1.70 4.16
N LEU A 18 -1.91 0.93 3.22
CA LEU A 18 -2.61 0.65 1.96
C LEU A 18 -3.92 -0.11 2.21
N ALA A 19 -3.90 -1.07 3.14
CA ALA A 19 -5.06 -1.85 3.50
C ALA A 19 -6.15 -0.97 4.14
N GLU A 20 -5.76 -0.05 5.03
CA GLU A 20 -6.68 0.92 5.62
C GLU A 20 -7.29 1.85 4.57
N ARG A 21 -6.49 2.42 3.66
CA ARG A 21 -6.98 3.27 2.57
C ARG A 21 -8.00 2.56 1.66
N LEU A 22 -7.75 1.29 1.34
CA LEU A 22 -8.62 0.49 0.48
C LEU A 22 -9.77 -0.18 1.25
N ASN A 23 -9.83 0.00 2.58
CA ASN A 23 -10.75 -0.69 3.49
C ASN A 23 -10.72 -2.22 3.30
N VAL A 24 -9.53 -2.77 3.04
CA VAL A 24 -9.27 -4.20 2.89
C VAL A 24 -8.37 -4.69 4.01
N ARG A 25 -8.24 -6.01 4.18
CA ARG A 25 -7.26 -6.58 5.12
C ARG A 25 -5.88 -6.66 4.46
N ALA A 26 -4.84 -6.26 5.18
CA ALA A 26 -3.44 -6.43 4.73
C ALA A 26 -3.16 -7.88 4.30
N ARG A 27 -3.71 -8.86 5.03
CA ARG A 27 -3.62 -10.28 4.70
C ARG A 27 -4.12 -10.62 3.29
N SER A 28 -5.20 -9.98 2.83
CA SER A 28 -5.72 -10.16 1.46
C SER A 28 -4.77 -9.57 0.41
N ILE A 29 -4.13 -8.43 0.71
CA ILE A 29 -3.11 -7.84 -0.16
C ILE A 29 -1.92 -8.78 -0.28
N HIS A 30 -1.38 -9.29 0.84
CA HIS A 30 -0.30 -10.27 0.84
C HIS A 30 -0.66 -11.54 0.04
N LYS A 31 -1.87 -12.07 0.24
CA LYS A 31 -2.34 -13.25 -0.48
C LYS A 31 -2.44 -13.01 -1.99
N ARG A 32 -3.02 -11.88 -2.42
CA ARG A 32 -3.11 -11.53 -3.84
C ARG A 32 -1.73 -11.26 -4.44
N TYR A 33 -0.86 -10.53 -3.72
CA TYR A 33 0.50 -10.27 -4.14
C TYR A 33 1.32 -11.55 -4.33
N SER A 34 1.21 -12.53 -3.43
CA SER A 34 1.89 -13.83 -3.63
C SER A 34 1.38 -14.61 -4.84
N GLN A 35 0.11 -14.48 -5.20
CA GLN A 35 -0.49 -15.22 -6.32
C GLN A 35 -0.24 -14.53 -7.67
N THR A 36 -0.32 -13.20 -7.71
CA THR A 36 -0.27 -12.41 -8.95
C THR A 36 1.09 -11.73 -9.17
N GLY A 37 1.91 -11.59 -8.13
CA GLY A 37 3.21 -10.90 -8.16
C GLY A 37 3.11 -9.36 -8.23
N ALA A 38 1.91 -8.83 -8.43
CA ALA A 38 1.56 -7.42 -8.41
C ALA A 38 0.16 -7.26 -7.81
N TYR A 39 -0.12 -6.09 -7.23
CA TYR A 39 -1.46 -5.80 -6.71
C TYR A 39 -2.04 -4.64 -7.49
N PHE A 40 -3.07 -4.91 -8.31
CA PHE A 40 -3.72 -3.91 -9.16
C PHE A 40 -2.71 -3.01 -9.92
N SER A 41 -1.75 -3.62 -10.62
CA SER A 41 -0.66 -2.93 -11.34
C SER A 41 0.36 -2.17 -10.48
N VAL A 42 0.16 -2.05 -9.17
CA VAL A 42 1.16 -1.50 -8.26
C VAL A 42 2.21 -2.57 -7.93
N ARG A 43 3.48 -2.23 -8.13
CA ARG A 43 4.63 -3.07 -7.77
C ARG A 43 5.21 -2.58 -6.44
N PRO A 44 5.10 -3.35 -5.35
CA PRO A 44 5.73 -2.97 -4.10
C PRO A 44 7.25 -3.08 -4.22
N VAL A 45 7.93 -2.11 -3.63
CA VAL A 45 9.38 -2.14 -3.44
C VAL A 45 9.66 -3.01 -2.22
N LYS A 46 10.40 -4.10 -2.42
CA LYS A 46 10.89 -4.94 -1.33
C LYS A 46 12.08 -4.25 -0.68
N LEU A 47 11.97 -3.93 0.60
CA LEU A 47 13.10 -3.44 1.37
C LEU A 47 13.92 -4.60 1.95
N PRO A 48 15.22 -4.38 2.22
CA PRO A 48 16.07 -5.37 2.88
C PRO A 48 15.57 -5.75 4.29
N ASN A 49 14.69 -4.95 4.89
CA ASN A 49 14.05 -5.22 6.18
C ASN A 49 12.80 -6.15 6.10
N ARG A 50 12.60 -6.88 4.99
CA ARG A 50 11.43 -7.74 4.70
C ARG A 50 10.07 -7.00 4.62
N ARG A 51 10.03 -5.67 4.67
CA ARG A 51 8.79 -4.90 4.49
C ARG A 51 8.56 -4.59 3.00
N LEU A 52 7.29 -4.52 2.64
CA LEU A 52 6.83 -4.09 1.33
C LEU A 52 6.44 -2.61 1.42
N CYS A 53 7.06 -1.78 0.58
CA CYS A 53 6.70 -0.38 0.43
C CYS A 53 5.94 -0.17 -0.87
N TRP A 54 4.75 0.38 -0.77
CA TRP A 54 3.86 0.70 -1.87
C TRP A 54 4.06 2.16 -2.26
N PRO A 55 4.48 2.49 -3.48
CA PRO A 55 4.62 3.88 -3.90
C PRO A 55 3.26 4.59 -3.84
N LEU A 56 3.20 5.76 -3.20
CA LEU A 56 1.96 6.52 -3.01
C LEU A 56 1.34 6.90 -4.35
N ASP A 57 2.16 7.35 -5.30
CA ASP A 57 1.73 7.71 -6.67
C ASP A 57 0.92 6.60 -7.35
N ALA A 58 1.42 5.37 -7.33
CA ALA A 58 0.73 4.23 -7.93
C ALA A 58 -0.54 3.84 -7.16
N VAL A 59 -0.57 4.06 -5.84
CA VAL A 59 -1.77 3.87 -5.02
C VAL A 59 -2.81 4.94 -5.34
N GLU A 60 -2.42 6.21 -5.46
CA GLU A 60 -3.32 7.31 -5.83
C GLU A 60 -3.90 7.12 -7.24
N GLN A 61 -3.08 6.67 -8.19
CA GLN A 61 -3.56 6.25 -9.51
C GLN A 61 -4.57 5.09 -9.42
N LEU A 62 -4.34 4.13 -8.51
CA LEU A 62 -5.26 3.02 -8.29
C LEU A 62 -6.58 3.47 -7.63
N THR A 63 -6.54 4.37 -6.65
CA THR A 63 -7.76 4.82 -5.98
C THR A 63 -8.56 5.81 -6.82
N GLY A 64 -8.05 6.22 -7.98
CA GLY A 64 -8.65 7.27 -8.80
C GLY A 64 -8.64 8.64 -8.12
N ALA A 65 -7.77 8.86 -7.12
CA ALA A 65 -7.57 10.17 -6.49
C ALA A 65 -6.70 11.10 -7.36
N ALA A 66 -6.64 10.85 -8.67
CA ALA A 66 -6.11 11.78 -9.65
C ALA A 66 -7.19 12.82 -9.92
N ALA A 67 -7.09 13.98 -9.25
CA ALA A 67 -7.81 15.20 -9.59
C ALA A 67 -6.94 16.05 -10.53
#